data_AF-A0A524N595-F1
#
_entry.id   AF-A0A524N595-F1
#
_cell.length_a   1.000
_cell.length_b   1.000
_cell.length_c   1.000
_cell.angle_alpha   90.00
_cell.angle_beta   90.00
_cell.angle_gamma   90.00
#
_symmetry.space_group_name_H-M   'P 1'
#
loop_
_entity.id
_entity.type
_entity.pdbx_description
1 polymer ?
#
loop_
_entity_poly.entity_id
_entity_poly.type
_entity_poly.pdbx_seq_one_letter_code
_entity_poly.pdbx_strand_id
1 'polypeptide(L)'
;MNKDNFTRVPTIAQTRKAIEDMEIILRGDLEFKMALKYLYITAGRLAEVYGENAPKGNDVRIREIYGEDAVIFLVKTARRKGLYRVIAVPLRTEPWASELFTFFRDKLDSNPFDIDRVEDTSRKYLQLTASELFDFYGHEMSREPYLRTEKKDATDRVIKSKIENGKRLYLIEYPDESRLWHDEKVTKKTKWMNEKPIPFRIKHLRGQRETELKTVYGFTNEQARTYLGLKQNTRVTNLIRYDGVEPIDNRILEEAITIAETYFTKFL
;
A
#
# COMPACT_ATOMS: atom_id res chain seq x y z
N MET A 1 1.33 12.68 -29.27
CA MET A 1 1.19 13.03 -27.83
C MET A 1 2.30 13.99 -27.46
N ASN A 2 1.96 15.15 -26.88
CA ASN A 2 2.90 16.23 -26.62
C ASN A 2 3.81 15.88 -25.41
N LYS A 3 5.13 15.99 -25.56
CA LYS A 3 6.11 15.58 -24.53
C LYS A 3 6.10 16.48 -23.28
N ASP A 4 5.48 17.64 -23.36
CA ASP A 4 5.38 18.60 -22.24
C ASP A 4 4.33 18.24 -21.18
N ASN A 5 3.53 17.19 -21.38
CA ASN A 5 2.49 16.78 -20.43
C ASN A 5 2.95 15.79 -19.34
N PHE A 6 4.23 15.40 -19.29
CA PHE A 6 4.71 14.28 -18.47
C PHE A 6 5.38 14.63 -17.13
N THR A 7 5.35 15.88 -16.66
CA THR A 7 6.30 16.31 -15.61
C THR A 7 5.74 16.98 -14.36
N ARG A 8 4.42 17.08 -14.16
CA ARG A 8 3.89 17.69 -12.93
C ARG A 8 3.20 16.67 -12.03
N VAL A 9 3.80 16.44 -10.86
CA VAL A 9 3.16 15.77 -9.74
C VAL A 9 1.80 16.43 -9.49
N PRO A 10 0.70 15.67 -9.41
CA PRO A 10 -0.62 16.25 -9.19
C PRO A 10 -0.61 17.03 -7.88
N THR A 11 -1.22 18.21 -7.89
CA THR A 11 -1.42 18.96 -6.65
C THR A 11 -2.37 18.17 -5.73
N ILE A 12 -2.35 18.52 -4.45
CA ILE A 12 -3.32 18.00 -3.47
C ILE A 12 -4.75 18.20 -4.00
N ALA A 13 -5.07 19.40 -4.50
CA ALA A 13 -6.38 19.71 -5.03
C ALA A 13 -6.75 18.82 -6.23
N GLN A 14 -5.82 18.60 -7.17
CA GLN A 14 -6.02 17.70 -8.31
C GLN A 14 -6.27 16.26 -7.86
N THR A 15 -5.49 15.77 -6.90
CA THR A 15 -5.61 14.39 -6.40
C THR A 15 -6.97 14.18 -5.71
N ARG A 16 -7.37 15.11 -4.85
CA ARG A 16 -8.67 15.06 -4.16
C ARG A 16 -9.83 15.16 -5.14
N LYS A 17 -9.75 16.09 -6.10
CA LYS A 17 -10.77 16.24 -7.14
C LYS A 17 -10.89 14.97 -7.98
N ALA A 18 -9.77 14.36 -8.38
CA ALA A 18 -9.79 13.13 -9.16
C ALA A 18 -10.44 11.96 -8.40
N ILE A 19 -10.22 11.83 -7.09
CA ILE A 19 -10.92 10.83 -6.26
C ILE A 19 -12.41 11.16 -6.13
N GLU A 20 -12.77 12.44 -6.00
CA GLU A 20 -14.16 12.85 -5.88
C GLU A 20 -14.97 12.69 -7.16
N ASP A 21 -14.36 13.03 -8.29
CA ASP A 21 -14.96 12.96 -9.63
C ASP A 21 -15.09 11.54 -10.17
N MET A 22 -14.53 10.53 -9.49
CA MET A 22 -14.71 9.14 -9.91
C MET A 22 -16.20 8.80 -9.95
N GLU A 23 -16.70 8.59 -11.17
CA GLU A 23 -18.05 8.12 -11.38
C GLU A 23 -18.22 6.74 -10.75
N ILE A 24 -19.26 6.61 -9.95
CA ILE A 24 -19.70 5.36 -9.34
C ILE A 24 -20.60 4.68 -10.38
N ILE A 25 -19.98 3.96 -11.32
CA ILE A 25 -20.61 3.33 -12.49
C ILE A 25 -21.07 1.88 -12.18
N LEU A 26 -20.44 1.17 -11.23
CA LEU A 26 -20.64 -0.25 -10.92
C LEU A 26 -20.95 -0.51 -9.43
N ARG A 27 -21.51 -1.69 -9.12
CA ARG A 27 -21.65 -2.18 -7.73
C ARG A 27 -20.25 -2.41 -7.13
N GLY A 28 -19.95 -1.77 -5.99
CA GLY A 28 -18.64 -1.81 -5.33
C GLY A 28 -17.82 -0.52 -5.45
N ASP A 29 -18.35 0.48 -6.17
CA ASP A 29 -17.64 1.72 -6.44
C ASP A 29 -17.57 2.67 -5.24
N LEU A 30 -18.51 2.57 -4.30
CA LEU A 30 -18.39 3.29 -3.02
C LEU A 30 -17.21 2.75 -2.22
N GLU A 31 -17.12 1.44 -2.04
CA GLU A 31 -15.99 0.77 -1.38
C GLU A 31 -14.67 1.16 -2.05
N PHE A 32 -14.65 1.22 -3.38
CA PHE A 32 -13.48 1.61 -4.15
C PHE A 32 -13.06 3.07 -3.91
N LYS A 33 -14.01 4.01 -4.00
CA LYS A 33 -13.76 5.43 -3.72
C LYS A 33 -13.30 5.63 -2.28
N MET A 34 -13.92 4.95 -1.31
CA MET A 34 -13.50 4.99 0.10
C MET A 34 -12.12 4.41 0.30
N ALA A 35 -11.76 3.34 -0.42
CA ALA A 35 -10.42 2.77 -0.38
C ALA A 35 -9.36 3.78 -0.82
N LEU A 36 -9.63 4.54 -1.89
CA LEU A 36 -8.72 5.59 -2.36
C LEU A 36 -8.62 6.77 -1.39
N LYS A 37 -9.75 7.23 -0.82
CA LYS A 37 -9.76 8.25 0.25
C LYS A 37 -8.94 7.79 1.45
N TYR A 38 -9.18 6.58 1.91
CA TYR A 38 -8.47 5.98 3.04
C TYR A 38 -6.96 5.82 2.77
N LEU A 39 -6.57 5.32 1.59
CA LEU A 39 -5.17 5.23 1.18
C LEU A 39 -4.48 6.58 1.25
N TYR A 40 -5.12 7.60 0.67
CA TYR A 40 -4.59 8.95 0.61
C TYR A 40 -4.35 9.53 2.00
N ILE A 41 -5.38 9.50 2.86
CA ILE A 41 -5.31 10.07 4.21
C ILE A 41 -4.28 9.36 5.08
N THR A 42 -4.30 8.02 5.07
CA THR A 42 -3.42 7.21 5.92
C THR A 42 -1.99 7.11 5.38
N ALA A 43 -1.78 7.60 4.15
CA ALA A 43 -0.60 7.36 3.34
C ALA A 43 -0.11 5.90 3.49
N GLY A 44 -1.08 4.99 3.40
CA GLY A 44 -0.98 3.58 3.73
C GLY A 44 -0.58 2.71 2.54
N ARG A 45 -0.50 1.40 2.78
CA ARG A 45 -0.29 0.42 1.71
C ARG A 45 -1.62 -0.11 1.21
N LEU A 46 -1.68 -0.53 -0.04
CA LEU A 46 -2.81 -1.29 -0.59
C LEU A 46 -3.17 -2.53 0.25
N ALA A 47 -2.16 -3.26 0.75
CA ALA A 47 -2.39 -4.39 1.65
C ALA A 47 -3.03 -4.01 3.01
N GLU A 48 -3.01 -2.72 3.39
CA GLU A 48 -3.69 -2.18 4.58
C GLU A 48 -5.16 -1.80 4.28
N VAL A 49 -5.61 -1.96 3.04
CA VAL A 49 -6.99 -1.75 2.57
C VAL A 49 -7.71 -3.09 2.40
N TYR A 50 -7.15 -4.01 1.62
CA TYR A 50 -7.82 -5.27 1.30
C TYR A 50 -7.18 -6.50 1.94
N GLY A 51 -6.11 -6.33 2.73
CA GLY A 51 -5.47 -7.47 3.39
C GLY A 51 -6.38 -8.06 4.47
N GLU A 52 -6.10 -9.31 4.86
CA GLU A 52 -6.73 -9.99 6.00
C GLU A 52 -6.67 -9.17 7.31
N ASN A 53 -5.67 -8.31 7.41
CA ASN A 53 -5.40 -7.43 8.54
C ASN A 53 -5.81 -5.96 8.28
N ALA A 54 -6.62 -5.68 7.25
CA ALA A 54 -7.18 -4.36 7.06
C ALA A 54 -8.03 -3.95 8.28
N PRO A 55 -8.05 -2.66 8.66
CA PRO A 55 -8.87 -2.22 9.77
C PRO A 55 -10.35 -2.44 9.49
N LYS A 56 -11.07 -2.83 10.54
CA LYS A 56 -12.51 -3.05 10.55
C LYS A 56 -13.23 -1.91 11.26
N GLY A 57 -14.56 -1.93 11.29
CA GLY A 57 -15.35 -0.90 11.96
C GLY A 57 -15.04 -0.72 13.44
N ASN A 58 -14.61 -1.77 14.13
CA ASN A 58 -14.19 -1.74 15.53
C ASN A 58 -12.75 -1.20 15.74
N ASP A 59 -11.96 -1.13 14.67
CA ASP A 59 -10.61 -0.54 14.66
C ASP A 59 -10.63 0.98 14.42
N VAL A 60 -11.82 1.60 14.36
CA VAL A 60 -11.99 3.04 14.13
C VAL A 60 -12.79 3.69 15.25
N ARG A 61 -12.27 4.79 15.81
CA ARG A 61 -12.87 5.50 16.96
C ARG A 61 -12.71 7.01 16.81
N ILE A 62 -13.55 7.79 17.49
CA ILE A 62 -13.34 9.23 17.66
C ILE A 62 -12.70 9.49 19.03
N ARG A 63 -11.68 10.34 19.06
CA ARG A 63 -10.98 10.80 20.26
C ARG A 63 -10.51 12.24 20.08
N GLU A 64 -10.35 12.95 21.19
CA GLU A 64 -9.72 14.27 21.18
C GLU A 64 -8.19 14.11 21.09
N ILE A 65 -7.57 14.77 20.12
CA ILE A 65 -6.13 14.77 19.87
C ILE A 65 -5.69 16.21 19.62
N TYR A 66 -4.71 16.70 20.38
CA TYR A 66 -4.25 18.10 20.30
C TYR A 66 -5.39 19.14 20.43
N GLY A 67 -6.41 18.85 21.26
CA GLY A 67 -7.54 19.74 21.49
C GLY A 67 -8.57 19.79 20.36
N GLU A 68 -8.55 18.85 19.40
CA GLU A 68 -9.60 18.68 18.41
C GLU A 68 -10.03 17.22 18.25
N ASP A 69 -11.29 16.98 17.91
CA ASP A 69 -11.77 15.63 17.63
C ASP A 69 -11.10 15.07 16.37
N ALA A 70 -10.62 13.83 16.46
CA ALA A 70 -9.98 13.11 15.39
C ALA A 70 -10.48 11.68 15.31
N VAL A 71 -10.60 11.17 14.08
CA VAL A 71 -10.84 9.76 13.80
C VAL A 71 -9.52 9.01 13.92
N ILE A 72 -9.48 8.04 14.81
CA ILE A 72 -8.35 7.16 15.04
C ILE A 72 -8.56 5.88 14.25
N PHE A 73 -7.67 5.59 13.30
CA PHE A 73 -7.58 4.31 12.61
C PHE A 73 -6.45 3.45 13.20
N LEU A 74 -6.77 2.22 13.57
CA LEU A 74 -5.82 1.23 14.05
C LEU A 74 -5.42 0.28 12.93
N VAL A 75 -4.30 0.59 12.27
CA VAL A 75 -3.86 -0.13 11.06
C VAL A 75 -2.86 -1.23 11.41
N LYS A 76 -3.23 -2.50 11.27
CA LYS A 76 -2.26 -3.61 11.42
C LYS A 76 -1.36 -3.69 10.19
N THR A 77 -0.06 -3.87 10.41
CA THR A 77 0.90 -4.01 9.30
C THR A 77 1.59 -5.37 9.30
N ALA A 78 1.40 -6.15 8.24
CA ALA A 78 2.02 -7.48 8.10
C ALA A 78 3.55 -7.44 8.24
N ARG A 79 4.20 -6.40 7.67
CA ARG A 79 5.65 -6.20 7.77
C ARG A 79 6.17 -6.03 9.19
N ARG A 80 5.31 -5.65 10.15
CA ARG A 80 5.71 -5.46 11.54
C ARG A 80 5.39 -6.65 12.42
N LYS A 81 4.95 -7.80 11.87
CA LYS A 81 4.45 -8.95 12.67
C LYS A 81 3.17 -8.60 13.45
N GLY A 82 2.22 -7.93 12.80
CA GLY A 82 0.89 -7.67 13.38
C GLY A 82 0.77 -6.38 14.21
N LEU A 83 1.85 -5.61 14.41
CA LEU A 83 1.78 -4.39 15.21
C LEU A 83 0.86 -3.35 14.56
N TYR A 84 0.07 -2.68 15.40
CA TYR A 84 -0.73 -1.54 14.97
C TYR A 84 0.12 -0.32 14.68
N ARG A 85 -0.36 0.44 13.70
CA ARG A 85 -0.06 1.82 13.42
C ARG A 85 -1.33 2.63 13.70
N VAL A 86 -1.25 3.51 14.67
CA VAL A 86 -2.33 4.46 15.01
C VAL A 86 -2.18 5.65 14.07
N ILE A 87 -3.27 6.02 13.43
CA ILE A 87 -3.36 7.17 12.52
C ILE A 87 -4.52 8.01 13.00
N ALA A 88 -4.25 9.24 13.41
CA ALA A 88 -5.28 10.20 13.78
C ALA A 88 -5.61 11.08 12.57
N VAL A 89 -6.89 11.36 12.34
CA VAL A 89 -7.37 12.16 11.22
C VAL A 89 -8.33 13.22 11.77
N PRO A 90 -7.95 14.50 11.78
CA PRO A 90 -8.73 15.55 12.44
C PRO A 90 -10.06 15.80 11.73
N LEU A 91 -11.18 15.72 12.47
CA LEU A 91 -12.53 15.85 11.91
C LEU A 91 -12.83 17.24 11.37
N ARG A 92 -12.25 18.27 11.98
CA ARG A 92 -12.51 19.67 11.62
C ARG A 92 -11.85 20.07 10.30
N THR A 93 -10.66 19.57 10.02
CA THR A 93 -9.83 20.01 8.88
C THR A 93 -9.77 19.00 7.73
N GLU A 94 -9.98 17.71 8.00
CA GLU A 94 -10.00 16.67 6.98
C GLU A 94 -11.45 16.24 6.67
N PRO A 95 -12.05 16.71 5.56
CA PRO A 95 -13.47 16.48 5.28
C PRO A 95 -13.81 15.00 5.03
N TRP A 96 -12.85 14.17 4.63
CA TRP A 96 -13.07 12.73 4.45
C TRP A 96 -13.06 11.94 5.76
N ALA A 97 -12.68 12.56 6.88
CA ALA A 97 -12.57 11.85 8.16
C ALA A 97 -13.92 11.31 8.64
N SER A 98 -14.97 12.14 8.65
CA SER A 98 -16.32 11.77 9.10
C SER A 98 -16.98 10.75 8.16
N GLU A 99 -16.76 10.92 6.86
CA GLU A 99 -17.24 10.02 5.82
C GLU A 99 -16.63 8.62 5.97
N LEU A 100 -15.30 8.54 6.10
CA LEU A 100 -14.61 7.27 6.35
C LEU A 100 -15.00 6.66 7.70
N PHE A 101 -15.15 7.47 8.76
CA PHE A 101 -15.61 6.96 10.05
C PHE A 101 -16.96 6.25 9.91
N THR A 102 -17.95 6.92 9.32
CA THR A 102 -19.28 6.35 9.08
C THR A 102 -19.19 5.08 8.26
N PHE A 103 -18.45 5.13 7.15
CA PHE A 103 -18.26 3.99 6.26
C PHE A 103 -17.67 2.76 6.97
N PHE A 104 -16.67 2.94 7.83
CA PHE A 104 -16.10 1.84 8.61
C PHE A 104 -17.07 1.33 9.67
N ARG A 105 -17.77 2.23 10.39
CA ARG A 105 -18.72 1.87 11.44
C ARG A 105 -19.86 1.01 10.92
N ASP A 106 -20.35 1.28 9.72
CA ASP A 106 -21.41 0.50 9.07
C ASP A 106 -20.97 -0.95 8.73
N LYS A 107 -19.66 -1.22 8.76
CA LYS A 107 -19.05 -2.51 8.37
C LYS A 107 -18.47 -3.29 9.55
N LEU A 108 -18.72 -2.86 10.80
CA LEU A 108 -18.35 -3.47 12.10
C LEU A 108 -17.23 -4.53 12.07
N ASP A 109 -17.56 -5.79 11.78
CA ASP A 109 -16.64 -6.95 11.87
C ASP A 109 -16.12 -7.46 10.51
N SER A 110 -16.60 -6.87 9.41
CA SER A 110 -16.19 -7.19 8.05
C SER A 110 -15.08 -6.25 7.56
N ASN A 111 -14.32 -6.68 6.54
CA ASN A 111 -13.44 -5.76 5.84
C ASN A 111 -14.32 -4.69 5.15
N PRO A 112 -14.15 -3.40 5.46
CA PRO A 112 -14.99 -2.35 4.89
C PRO A 112 -14.81 -2.21 3.38
N PHE A 113 -13.68 -2.66 2.85
CA PHE A 113 -13.34 -2.64 1.43
C PHE A 113 -13.38 -4.06 0.87
N ASP A 114 -14.54 -4.73 0.96
CA ASP A 114 -14.79 -6.07 0.40
C ASP A 114 -14.79 -6.06 -1.14
N ILE A 115 -13.64 -5.67 -1.70
CA ILE A 115 -13.34 -5.46 -3.11
C ILE A 115 -13.21 -6.81 -3.84
N ASP A 116 -13.04 -7.91 -3.09
CA ASP A 116 -12.90 -9.26 -3.63
C ASP A 116 -14.23 -9.88 -4.11
N ARG A 117 -15.38 -9.26 -3.81
CA ARG A 117 -16.69 -9.73 -4.28
C ARG A 117 -16.85 -9.69 -5.79
N VAL A 118 -15.96 -8.99 -6.50
CA VAL A 118 -16.03 -8.80 -7.95
C VAL A 118 -14.68 -9.18 -8.57
N GLU A 119 -14.31 -10.46 -8.45
CA GLU A 119 -13.16 -11.10 -9.11
C GLU A 119 -11.76 -10.49 -8.81
N ASP A 120 -10.68 -11.23 -9.13
CA ASP A 120 -9.28 -10.76 -9.01
C ASP A 120 -9.02 -9.44 -9.76
N THR A 121 -9.93 -9.00 -10.62
CA THR A 121 -9.89 -7.74 -11.37
C THR A 121 -9.96 -6.51 -10.47
N SER A 122 -10.68 -6.56 -9.34
CA SER A 122 -10.98 -5.35 -8.56
C SER A 122 -9.80 -4.85 -7.73
N ARG A 123 -9.00 -5.76 -7.15
CA ARG A 123 -7.72 -5.39 -6.50
C ARG A 123 -6.72 -4.82 -7.50
N LYS A 124 -6.69 -5.34 -8.73
CA LYS A 124 -5.75 -4.93 -9.79
C LYS A 124 -6.14 -3.56 -10.27
N TYR A 125 -7.44 -3.36 -10.44
CA TYR A 125 -8.03 -2.08 -10.76
C TYR A 125 -7.69 -1.05 -9.69
N LEU A 126 -7.87 -1.35 -8.39
CA LEU A 126 -7.51 -0.42 -7.32
C LEU A 126 -6.02 -0.09 -7.34
N GLN A 127 -5.15 -1.07 -7.57
CA GLN A 127 -3.73 -0.83 -7.66
C GLN A 127 -3.35 0.06 -8.86
N LEU A 128 -3.94 -0.21 -10.03
CA LEU A 128 -3.73 0.58 -11.23
C LEU A 128 -4.21 2.02 -11.02
N THR A 129 -5.44 2.19 -10.56
CA THR A 129 -6.03 3.50 -10.29
C THR A 129 -5.28 4.27 -9.20
N ALA A 130 -4.95 3.63 -8.07
CA ALA A 130 -4.17 4.28 -7.03
C ALA A 130 -2.80 4.73 -7.55
N SER A 131 -2.18 3.96 -8.43
CA SER A 131 -0.91 4.38 -9.00
C SER A 131 -1.03 5.45 -10.07
N GLU A 132 -2.09 5.42 -10.90
CA GLU A 132 -2.37 6.49 -11.86
C GLU A 132 -2.65 7.81 -11.10
N LEU A 133 -3.36 7.74 -9.98
CA LEU A 133 -3.64 8.87 -9.11
C LEU A 133 -2.43 9.40 -8.34
N PHE A 134 -1.61 8.50 -7.78
CA PHE A 134 -0.61 8.86 -6.77
C PHE A 134 0.85 8.76 -7.23
N ASP A 135 1.15 8.12 -8.38
CA ASP A 135 2.51 7.89 -8.88
C ASP A 135 2.73 8.46 -10.29
N PHE A 136 2.49 9.76 -10.45
CA PHE A 136 2.77 10.49 -11.69
C PHE A 136 4.27 10.84 -11.86
N TYR A 137 5.17 9.97 -11.40
CA TYR A 137 6.62 10.14 -11.53
C TYR A 137 7.19 9.42 -12.76
N GLY A 138 6.63 9.62 -13.96
CA GLY A 138 7.29 9.32 -15.25
C GLY A 138 7.91 7.92 -15.44
N HIS A 139 7.64 6.98 -14.54
CA HIS A 139 8.06 5.59 -14.61
C HIS A 139 6.81 4.84 -15.00
N GLU A 140 6.81 4.28 -16.21
CA GLU A 140 5.74 3.41 -16.67
C GLU A 140 5.43 2.37 -15.61
N MET A 141 4.28 2.56 -14.96
CA MET A 141 3.53 1.48 -14.34
C MET A 141 3.10 0.56 -15.48
N SER A 142 3.90 -0.46 -15.80
CA SER A 142 3.53 -1.39 -16.86
C SER A 142 2.18 -2.04 -16.49
N ARG A 143 1.21 -1.88 -17.39
CA ARG A 143 -0.14 -2.42 -17.27
C ARG A 143 -0.10 -3.93 -17.52
N GLU A 144 0.05 -4.78 -16.50
CA GLU A 144 -0.28 -6.22 -16.56
C GLU A 144 -0.29 -6.92 -15.17
N PRO A 145 -0.95 -8.10 -14.99
CA PRO A 145 -1.43 -8.61 -13.71
C PRO A 145 -0.36 -9.17 -12.76
N TYR A 146 -0.71 -9.13 -11.47
CA TYR A 146 -0.04 -9.71 -10.29
C TYR A 146 1.03 -10.76 -10.54
N LEU A 147 2.30 -10.49 -10.23
CA LEU A 147 3.25 -11.58 -10.05
C LEU A 147 4.36 -11.24 -9.04
N ARG A 148 4.56 -12.14 -8.08
CA ARG A 148 5.62 -12.21 -7.06
C ARG A 148 7.01 -12.38 -7.68
N THR A 149 8.07 -11.98 -6.98
CA THR A 149 9.46 -12.27 -7.37
C THR A 149 9.79 -13.70 -6.93
N GLU A 150 9.88 -14.63 -7.86
CA GLU A 150 10.42 -15.97 -7.59
C GLU A 150 11.82 -16.08 -8.17
N LYS A 151 12.80 -16.40 -7.31
CA LYS A 151 14.09 -16.88 -7.78
C LYS A 151 13.87 -18.34 -8.16
N LYS A 152 13.84 -18.63 -9.46
CA LYS A 152 13.88 -20.01 -9.94
C LYS A 152 15.31 -20.36 -10.35
N ASP A 153 15.82 -21.44 -9.78
CA ASP A 153 16.99 -22.11 -10.32
C ASP A 153 16.54 -22.80 -11.61
N ALA A 154 16.69 -22.15 -12.75
CA ALA A 154 16.47 -22.79 -14.03
C ALA A 154 17.79 -23.41 -14.49
N THR A 155 17.78 -24.72 -14.74
CA THR A 155 18.91 -25.44 -15.32
C THR A 155 18.78 -25.42 -16.84
N ASP A 156 19.76 -24.84 -17.52
CA ASP A 156 19.88 -24.88 -18.98
C ASP A 156 19.77 -26.34 -19.48
N ARG A 157 18.93 -26.58 -20.49
CA ARG A 157 18.69 -27.92 -21.05
C ARG A 157 19.43 -28.08 -22.39
N VAL A 158 20.28 -29.08 -22.48
CA VAL A 158 20.88 -29.50 -23.76
C VAL A 158 19.84 -30.31 -24.52
N ILE A 159 19.33 -29.77 -25.64
CA ILE A 159 18.35 -30.46 -26.48
C ILE A 159 19.04 -31.38 -27.49
N LYS A 160 20.08 -30.88 -28.16
CA LYS A 160 20.75 -31.57 -29.27
C LYS A 160 22.25 -31.31 -29.25
N SER A 161 22.99 -32.14 -29.97
CA SER A 161 24.38 -31.86 -30.31
C SER A 161 24.65 -32.14 -31.79
N LYS A 162 25.59 -31.42 -32.39
CA LYS A 162 26.07 -31.65 -33.77
C LYS A 162 27.59 -31.51 -33.82
N ILE A 163 28.20 -32.04 -34.87
CA ILE A 163 29.62 -31.79 -35.16
C ILE A 163 29.67 -30.86 -36.37
N GLU A 164 30.36 -29.74 -36.23
CA GLU A 164 30.53 -28.73 -37.28
C GLU A 164 31.99 -28.25 -37.24
N ASN A 165 32.68 -28.33 -38.38
CA ASN A 165 34.10 -27.94 -38.50
C ASN A 165 35.02 -28.60 -37.45
N GLY A 166 34.80 -29.89 -37.17
CA GLY A 166 35.60 -30.65 -36.20
C GLY A 166 35.31 -30.32 -34.73
N LYS A 167 34.36 -29.42 -34.44
CA LYS A 167 33.93 -29.07 -33.08
C LYS A 167 32.55 -29.64 -32.77
N ARG A 168 32.36 -30.15 -31.54
CA ARG A 168 31.03 -30.56 -31.07
C ARG A 168 30.30 -29.34 -30.53
N LEU A 169 29.16 -29.02 -31.13
CA LEU A 169 28.27 -27.96 -30.68
C LEU A 169 27.06 -28.58 -29.96
N TYR A 170 26.55 -27.88 -28.94
CA TYR A 170 25.39 -28.24 -28.15
C TYR A 170 24.30 -27.17 -28.33
N LEU A 171 23.09 -27.58 -28.69
CA LEU A 171 21.93 -26.70 -28.72
C LEU A 171 21.36 -26.62 -27.30
N ILE A 172 21.53 -25.46 -26.69
CA ILE A 172 21.05 -25.18 -25.33
C ILE A 172 19.76 -24.39 -25.44
N GLU A 173 18.71 -24.87 -24.76
CA GLU A 173 17.46 -24.13 -24.55
C GLU A 173 17.52 -23.41 -23.21
N TYR A 174 17.29 -22.11 -23.29
CA TYR A 174 17.22 -21.24 -22.14
C TYR A 174 15.79 -21.17 -21.58
N PRO A 175 15.62 -20.68 -20.34
CA PRO A 175 14.30 -20.57 -19.71
C PRO A 175 13.32 -19.64 -20.43
N ASP A 176 13.82 -18.74 -21.28
CA ASP A 176 13.04 -17.86 -22.15
C ASP A 176 12.71 -18.50 -23.52
N GLU A 177 12.92 -19.81 -23.66
CA GLU A 177 12.75 -20.61 -24.88
C GLU A 177 13.69 -20.25 -26.03
N SER A 178 14.64 -19.32 -25.82
CA SER A 178 15.68 -19.04 -26.79
C SER A 178 16.63 -20.24 -26.91
N ARG A 179 17.17 -20.45 -28.11
CA ARG A 179 18.01 -21.61 -28.44
C ARG A 179 19.29 -21.16 -29.13
N LEU A 180 20.43 -21.45 -28.51
CA LEU A 180 21.75 -21.10 -29.04
C LEU A 180 22.68 -22.32 -29.07
N TRP A 181 23.59 -22.33 -30.05
CA TRP A 181 24.63 -23.35 -30.17
C TRP A 181 25.88 -22.92 -29.40
N HIS A 182 26.40 -23.80 -28.55
CA HIS A 182 27.61 -23.59 -27.76
C HIS A 182 28.64 -24.68 -28.04
N ASP A 183 29.92 -24.33 -28.06
CA ASP A 183 31.05 -25.27 -28.20
C ASP A 183 31.41 -25.98 -26.89
N GLU A 184 30.84 -25.53 -25.77
CA GLU A 184 30.94 -26.17 -24.47
C GLU A 184 29.57 -26.64 -23.97
N LYS A 185 29.58 -27.76 -23.24
CA LYS A 185 28.40 -28.24 -22.50
C LYS A 185 28.27 -27.40 -21.23
N VAL A 186 27.78 -26.18 -21.36
CA VAL A 186 27.63 -25.26 -20.22
C VAL A 186 26.29 -25.50 -19.53
N THR A 187 26.30 -26.12 -18.35
CA THR A 187 25.16 -26.09 -17.41
C THR A 187 25.42 -25.01 -16.38
N LYS A 188 25.39 -23.74 -16.76
CA LYS A 188 25.47 -22.66 -15.78
C LYS A 188 24.09 -22.52 -15.14
N LYS A 189 24.05 -22.43 -13.81
CA LYS A 189 22.84 -21.94 -13.13
C LYS A 189 22.73 -20.46 -13.45
N THR A 190 22.02 -20.14 -14.53
CA THR A 190 21.80 -18.75 -14.91
C THR A 190 20.79 -18.17 -13.91
N LYS A 191 21.23 -17.22 -13.08
CA LYS A 191 20.33 -16.46 -12.21
C LYS A 191 19.60 -15.45 -13.08
N TRP A 192 18.44 -15.84 -13.57
CA TRP A 192 17.55 -14.93 -14.28
C TRP A 192 16.91 -13.95 -13.30
N MET A 193 17.07 -12.66 -13.58
CA MET A 193 16.27 -11.61 -12.97
C MET A 193 15.23 -11.20 -14.00
N ASN A 194 14.00 -11.67 -13.83
CA ASN A 194 12.90 -11.03 -14.55
C ASN A 194 12.71 -9.65 -13.93
N GLU A 195 13.13 -8.61 -14.65
CA GLU A 195 12.89 -7.23 -14.26
C GLU A 195 11.38 -7.00 -14.18
N LYS A 196 10.93 -6.55 -13.02
CA LYS A 196 9.54 -6.16 -12.78
C LYS A 196 9.49 -4.69 -12.39
N PRO A 197 8.44 -3.97 -12.83
CA PRO A 197 8.27 -2.57 -12.53
C PRO A 197 8.20 -2.33 -11.01
N ILE A 198 8.72 -1.19 -10.61
CA ILE A 198 8.95 -0.82 -9.23
C ILE A 198 7.60 -0.43 -8.60
N PRO A 199 7.23 -0.99 -7.44
CA PRO A 199 5.91 -0.75 -6.85
C PRO A 199 5.69 0.71 -6.49
N PHE A 200 4.42 1.13 -6.56
CA PHE A 200 3.86 2.33 -5.94
C PHE A 200 4.66 2.70 -4.68
N ARG A 201 5.42 3.79 -4.77
CA ARG A 201 6.28 4.21 -3.66
C ARG A 201 5.44 5.03 -2.71
N ILE A 202 4.91 4.37 -1.68
CA ILE A 202 4.25 4.97 -0.50
C ILE A 202 4.95 6.23 0.04
N LYS A 203 6.26 6.38 -0.20
CA LYS A 203 7.05 7.55 0.13
C LYS A 203 6.52 8.84 -0.53
N HIS A 204 6.08 8.79 -1.79
CA HIS A 204 5.55 9.96 -2.49
C HIS A 204 4.22 10.39 -1.88
N LEU A 205 3.29 9.46 -1.70
CA LEU A 205 2.00 9.75 -1.06
C LEU A 205 2.18 10.28 0.37
N ARG A 206 3.12 9.71 1.14
CA ARG A 206 3.49 10.24 2.46
C ARG A 206 4.02 11.67 2.40
N GLY A 207 4.91 11.97 1.44
CA GLY A 207 5.45 13.31 1.26
C GLY A 207 4.37 14.32 0.84
N GLN A 208 3.45 13.92 -0.03
CA GLN A 208 2.33 14.75 -0.47
C GLN A 208 1.37 15.03 0.69
N ARG A 209 0.99 14.00 1.45
CA ARG A 209 0.12 14.16 2.61
C ARG A 209 0.80 14.94 3.74
N GLU A 210 2.10 14.72 3.99
CA GLU A 210 2.87 15.52 4.94
C GLU A 210 2.91 17.00 4.54
N THR A 211 3.08 17.27 3.24
CA THR A 211 3.00 18.62 2.70
C THR A 211 1.63 19.22 2.95
N GLU A 212 0.54 18.52 2.60
CA GLU A 212 -0.84 18.97 2.82
C GLU A 212 -1.10 19.35 4.28
N LEU A 213 -0.75 18.46 5.21
CA LEU A 213 -0.94 18.67 6.64
C LEU A 213 -0.25 19.97 7.11
N LYS A 214 0.94 20.27 6.61
CA LYS A 214 1.71 21.46 7.01
C LYS A 214 1.27 22.72 6.28
N THR A 215 1.13 22.66 4.96
CA THR A 215 0.94 23.86 4.14
C THR A 215 -0.52 24.26 4.01
N VAL A 216 -1.45 23.30 4.04
CA VAL A 216 -2.89 23.57 3.89
C VAL A 216 -3.54 23.72 5.26
N TYR A 217 -3.22 22.84 6.21
CA TYR A 217 -3.85 22.85 7.54
C TYR A 217 -3.03 23.52 8.63
N GLY A 218 -1.80 23.96 8.32
CA GLY A 218 -0.95 24.68 9.28
C GLY A 218 -0.40 23.81 10.42
N PHE A 219 -0.39 22.48 10.28
CA PHE A 219 0.08 21.60 11.34
C PHE A 219 1.60 21.66 11.51
N THR A 220 2.04 21.50 12.75
CA THR A 220 3.47 21.38 13.07
C THR A 220 4.05 20.07 12.50
N ASN A 221 5.38 20.00 12.41
CA ASN A 221 6.08 18.76 12.04
C ASN A 221 5.70 17.58 12.93
N GLU A 222 5.37 17.83 14.19
CA GLU A 222 4.96 16.81 15.14
C GLU A 222 3.54 16.31 14.88
N GLN A 223 2.58 17.24 14.80
CA GLN A 223 1.19 16.93 14.45
C GLN A 223 1.10 16.19 13.11
N ALA A 224 1.83 16.63 12.09
CA ALA A 224 1.85 15.96 10.78
C ALA A 224 2.37 14.51 10.87
N ARG A 225 3.39 14.24 11.70
CA ARG A 225 3.91 12.88 11.92
C ARG A 225 2.94 11.99 12.68
N THR A 226 2.21 12.56 13.65
CA THR A 226 1.12 11.88 14.37
C THR A 226 0.00 11.50 13.41
N TYR A 227 -0.48 12.46 12.62
CA TYR A 227 -1.58 12.25 11.66
C TYR A 227 -1.21 11.33 10.49
N LEU A 228 0.08 11.05 10.26
CA LEU A 228 0.55 10.05 9.29
C LEU A 228 0.92 8.68 9.90
N GLY A 229 0.91 8.58 11.23
CA GLY A 229 1.40 7.40 11.95
C GLY A 229 2.89 7.10 11.72
N LEU A 230 3.72 8.14 11.52
CA LEU A 230 5.16 8.00 11.20
C LEU A 230 6.05 7.88 12.45
N LYS A 231 5.64 8.45 13.58
CA LYS A 231 6.34 8.35 14.86
C LYS A 231 5.51 7.52 15.83
N GLN A 232 5.64 6.21 15.74
CA GLN A 232 5.27 5.37 16.87
C GLN A 232 6.54 4.83 17.50
N ASN A 233 6.73 5.21 18.76
CA ASN A 233 7.84 4.74 19.56
C ASN A 233 7.79 3.20 19.63
N THR A 234 8.94 2.55 19.48
CA THR A 234 9.10 1.09 19.42
C THR A 234 8.44 0.37 20.61
N ARG A 235 8.22 1.07 21.74
CA ARG A 235 7.56 0.55 22.95
C ARG A 235 6.05 0.33 22.79
N VAL A 236 5.31 1.25 22.15
CA VAL A 236 3.88 1.05 21.83
C VAL A 236 3.72 -0.09 20.84
N THR A 237 4.65 -0.14 19.89
CA THR A 237 4.75 -1.23 18.92
C THR A 237 5.14 -2.55 19.61
N ASN A 238 5.92 -2.57 20.68
CA ASN A 238 6.26 -3.81 21.40
C ASN A 238 5.14 -4.35 22.30
N LEU A 239 4.29 -3.47 22.85
CA LEU A 239 3.12 -3.88 23.65
C LEU A 239 2.05 -4.59 22.81
N ILE A 240 2.01 -4.32 21.51
CA ILE A 240 1.02 -4.91 20.60
C ILE A 240 1.64 -5.99 19.70
N ARG A 241 2.59 -6.77 20.23
CA ARG A 241 2.85 -8.10 19.66
C ARG A 241 1.80 -9.03 20.24
N TYR A 242 0.79 -9.37 19.44
CA TYR A 242 -0.14 -10.42 19.82
C TYR A 242 -0.32 -11.43 18.70
N ASP A 243 -0.10 -12.67 19.09
CA ASP A 243 -0.01 -13.82 18.21
C ASP A 243 -1.43 -14.38 17.99
N GLY A 244 -2.12 -13.84 16.98
CA GLY A 244 -3.01 -14.60 16.10
C GLY A 244 -4.32 -15.22 16.60
N VAL A 245 -4.66 -15.27 17.89
CA VAL A 245 -5.90 -15.95 18.32
C VAL A 245 -6.57 -15.22 19.49
N GLU A 246 -7.67 -14.51 19.19
CA GLU A 246 -8.75 -13.98 20.07
C GLU A 246 -9.12 -12.51 19.78
N PRO A 247 -10.41 -12.11 19.94
CA PRO A 247 -10.82 -10.71 19.89
C PRO A 247 -10.01 -9.90 20.91
N ILE A 248 -9.52 -8.75 20.47
CA ILE A 248 -8.65 -7.87 21.27
C ILE A 248 -9.32 -7.64 22.63
N ASP A 249 -8.65 -8.03 23.71
CA ASP A 249 -9.03 -7.61 25.05
C ASP A 249 -9.13 -6.07 25.02
N ASN A 250 -10.34 -5.53 25.20
CA ASN A 250 -10.61 -4.10 25.19
C ASN A 250 -9.63 -3.36 26.11
N ARG A 251 -9.13 -3.99 27.17
CA ARG A 251 -8.11 -3.40 28.05
C ARG A 251 -6.78 -3.13 27.34
N ILE A 252 -6.28 -4.05 26.53
CA ILE A 252 -5.02 -3.87 25.78
C ILE A 252 -5.18 -2.79 24.71
N LEU A 253 -6.36 -2.72 24.10
CA LEU A 253 -6.69 -1.67 23.13
C LEU A 253 -6.75 -0.30 23.81
N GLU A 254 -7.45 -0.20 24.93
CA GLU A 254 -7.52 1.04 25.72
C GLU A 254 -6.13 1.41 26.25
N GLU A 255 -5.28 0.47 26.67
CA GLU A 255 -3.89 0.75 27.02
C GLU A 255 -3.08 1.30 25.84
N ALA A 256 -3.21 0.71 24.64
CA ALA A 256 -2.53 1.22 23.45
C ALA A 256 -3.02 2.62 23.06
N ILE A 257 -4.33 2.88 23.20
CA ILE A 257 -4.96 4.18 22.97
C ILE A 257 -4.48 5.18 24.03
N THR A 258 -4.56 4.86 25.33
CA THR A 258 -4.09 5.68 26.44
C THR A 258 -2.60 6.00 26.32
N ILE A 259 -1.78 5.03 25.87
CA ILE A 259 -0.36 5.30 25.62
C ILE A 259 -0.21 6.27 24.44
N ALA A 260 -0.94 6.07 23.34
CA ALA A 260 -0.95 7.00 22.23
C ALA A 260 -1.37 8.42 22.69
N GLU A 261 -2.46 8.54 23.46
CA GLU A 261 -2.97 9.78 24.07
C GLU A 261 -1.95 10.43 25.01
N THR A 262 -1.30 9.65 25.88
CA THR A 262 -0.24 10.12 26.78
C THR A 262 0.94 10.66 25.99
N TYR A 263 1.27 10.02 24.86
CA TYR A 263 2.28 10.53 23.95
C TYR A 263 1.83 11.82 23.25
N PHE A 264 0.57 11.92 22.83
CA PHE A 264 0.06 13.11 22.15
C PHE A 264 -0.06 14.32 23.07
N THR A 265 -0.31 14.10 24.36
CA THR A 265 -0.45 15.17 25.38
C THR A 265 0.89 15.62 25.98
N LYS A 266 1.90 14.74 26.10
CA LYS A 266 3.21 15.07 26.72
C LYS A 266 4.11 16.04 25.94
N PHE A 267 3.74 16.39 24.71
CA PHE A 267 4.53 17.29 23.85
C PHE A 267 3.75 18.55 23.45
N LEU A 268 2.70 18.89 24.20
CA LEU A 268 2.13 20.24 24.28
C LEU A 268 3.01 21.11 25.20
#